data_AF-A0A2S9GIQ7-F1
#
_entry.id   AF-A0A2S9GIQ7-F1
#
_cell.length_a   1.000
_cell.length_b   1.000
_cell.length_c   1.000
_cell.angle_alpha   90.00
_cell.angle_beta   90.00
_cell.angle_gamma   90.00
#
_symmetry.space_group_name_H-M   'P 1'
#
loop_
_entity.id
_entity.type
_entity.pdbx_description
1 polymer ?
#
loop_
_entity_poly.entity_id
_entity_poly.type
_entity_poly.pdbx_seq_one_letter_code
_entity_poly.pdbx_strand_id
1 'polypeptide(L)'
;KDYEEGGMIKHGSMMINAVSNSTVPHMSLLVGASYGAGHYGMCGRAYDPRFLFAWPSAKSAVMGGTQLAGVLSIVSRAAAEARGQ
;
A
#
# COMPACT_ATOMS: atom_id res chain seq x y z
N LYS A 1 16.53 -2.33 -7.50
CA LYS A 1 17.35 -3.54 -7.26
C LYS A 1 18.12 -3.38 -5.95
N ASP A 2 18.89 -2.31 -5.80
CA ASP A 2 19.64 -2.02 -4.57
C ASP A 2 18.75 -1.93 -3.31
N TYR A 3 17.54 -1.35 -3.41
CA TYR A 3 16.58 -1.34 -2.28
C TYR A 3 15.99 -2.72 -1.97
N GLU A 4 15.75 -3.53 -3.00
CA GLU A 4 15.23 -4.90 -2.83
C GLU A 4 16.28 -5.80 -2.18
N GLU A 5 17.51 -5.75 -2.68
CA GLU A 5 18.67 -6.47 -2.12
C GLU A 5 19.09 -5.92 -0.75
N GLY A 6 18.89 -4.62 -0.52
CA GLY A 6 19.00 -3.96 0.78
C GLY A 6 17.91 -4.36 1.77
N GLY A 7 16.98 -5.24 1.38
CA GLY A 7 16.02 -5.86 2.29
C GLY A 7 14.77 -5.04 2.56
N MET A 8 14.35 -4.14 1.64
CA MET A 8 13.15 -3.31 1.86
C MET A 8 11.90 -4.13 2.22
N ILE A 9 11.74 -5.33 1.64
CA ILE A 9 10.64 -6.25 1.98
C ILE A 9 10.75 -6.76 3.41
N LYS A 10 11.95 -7.17 3.84
CA LYS A 10 12.22 -7.63 5.21
C LYS A 10 11.99 -6.51 6.22
N HIS A 11 12.47 -5.30 5.92
CA HIS A 11 12.28 -4.16 6.80
C HIS A 11 10.82 -3.72 6.88
N GLY A 12 10.09 -3.72 5.75
CA GLY A 12 8.65 -3.47 5.74
C GLY A 12 7.84 -4.52 6.51
N SER A 13 8.18 -5.80 6.38
CA SER A 13 7.48 -6.87 7.09
C SER A 13 7.70 -6.80 8.60
N MET A 14 8.88 -6.36 9.07
CA MET A 14 9.12 -6.10 10.49
C MET A 14 8.22 -4.98 11.05
N MET A 15 8.01 -3.89 10.28
CA MET A 15 7.09 -2.82 10.69
C MET A 15 5.64 -3.33 10.79
N ILE A 16 5.18 -4.07 9.78
CA ILE A 16 3.84 -4.67 9.78
C ILE A 16 3.70 -5.65 10.95
N ASN A 17 4.71 -6.48 11.21
CA ASN A 17 4.71 -7.40 12.34
C ASN A 17 4.61 -6.66 13.68
N ALA A 18 5.33 -5.55 13.85
CA ALA A 18 5.26 -4.73 15.04
C ALA A 18 3.85 -4.14 15.25
N VAL A 19 3.23 -3.62 14.19
CA VAL A 19 1.85 -3.11 14.25
C VAL A 19 0.86 -4.23 14.58
N SER A 20 1.01 -5.38 13.94
CA SER A 20 0.10 -6.53 14.11
C SER A 20 0.11 -7.11 15.52
N ASN A 21 1.28 -7.14 16.16
CA ASN A 21 1.46 -7.75 17.49
C ASN A 21 1.36 -6.73 18.63
N SER A 22 1.15 -5.45 18.32
CA SER A 22 1.08 -4.41 19.33
C SER A 22 -0.22 -4.52 20.13
N THR A 23 -0.12 -4.54 21.45
CA THR A 23 -1.27 -4.61 22.37
C THR A 23 -1.72 -3.24 22.87
N VAL A 24 -0.96 -2.19 22.56
CA VAL A 24 -1.33 -0.82 22.96
C VAL A 24 -2.46 -0.29 22.07
N PRO A 25 -3.31 0.62 22.59
CA PRO A 25 -4.36 1.25 21.78
C PRO A 25 -3.75 2.05 20.62
N HIS A 26 -4.12 1.72 19.38
CA HIS A 26 -3.74 2.51 18.20
C HIS A 26 -4.84 3.50 17.81
N MET A 27 -4.43 4.65 17.30
CA MET A 27 -5.31 5.62 16.64
C MET A 27 -4.71 6.01 15.30
N SER A 28 -5.50 5.94 14.24
CA SER A 28 -5.06 6.20 12.87
C SER A 28 -5.80 7.41 12.29
N LEU A 29 -5.06 8.37 11.75
CA LEU A 29 -5.62 9.53 11.06
C LEU A 29 -5.07 9.56 9.63
N LEU A 30 -5.93 9.31 8.65
CA LEU A 30 -5.58 9.43 7.24
C LEU A 30 -5.63 10.90 6.86
N VAL A 31 -4.47 11.57 6.81
CA VAL A 31 -4.36 13.00 6.45
C VAL A 31 -4.16 13.27 4.96
N GLY A 32 -3.87 12.22 4.18
CA GLY A 32 -3.55 12.35 2.75
C GLY A 32 -3.62 11.02 2.02
N ALA A 33 -2.54 10.67 1.33
CA ALA A 33 -2.44 9.42 0.58
C ALA A 33 -2.21 8.21 1.49
N SER A 34 -3.05 7.18 1.35
CA SER A 34 -2.92 5.91 2.06
C SER A 34 -3.08 4.75 1.08
N TYR A 35 -1.95 4.28 0.55
CA TYR A 35 -1.92 3.31 -0.55
C TYR A 35 -1.11 2.05 -0.23
N GLY A 36 -1.60 0.90 -0.72
CA GLY A 36 -0.87 -0.36 -0.77
C GLY A 36 -0.24 -0.78 0.56
N ALA A 37 0.99 -1.30 0.50
CA ALA A 37 1.72 -1.79 1.67
C ALA A 37 1.96 -0.71 2.74
N GLY A 38 2.01 0.57 2.36
CA GLY A 38 2.12 1.68 3.31
C GLY A 38 0.88 1.80 4.21
N HIS A 39 -0.32 1.53 3.68
CA HIS A 39 -1.54 1.46 4.50
C HIS A 39 -1.43 0.38 5.57
N TYR A 40 -0.80 -0.76 5.24
CA TYR A 40 -0.61 -1.84 6.19
C TYR A 40 0.42 -1.50 7.27
N GLY A 41 1.58 -0.98 6.86
CA GLY A 41 2.62 -0.56 7.79
C GLY A 41 2.18 0.56 8.75
N MET A 42 1.22 1.40 8.36
CA MET A 42 0.76 2.56 9.15
C MET A 42 -0.55 2.30 9.93
N CYS A 43 -0.81 1.05 10.33
CA CYS A 43 -2.03 0.66 11.06
C CYS A 43 -3.33 1.08 10.35
N GLY A 44 -3.48 0.59 9.13
CA GLY A 44 -4.71 0.67 8.36
C GLY A 44 -5.88 -0.10 8.99
N ARG A 45 -7.05 -0.06 8.34
CA ARG A 45 -8.29 -0.60 8.92
C ARG A 45 -8.21 -2.09 9.29
N ALA A 46 -7.42 -2.86 8.56
CA ALA A 46 -7.22 -4.29 8.77
C ALA A 46 -6.49 -4.65 10.07
N TYR A 47 -5.81 -3.69 10.70
CA TYR A 47 -5.07 -3.87 11.97
C TYR A 47 -5.87 -3.36 13.18
N ASP A 48 -7.15 -3.09 12.98
CA ASP A 48 -8.14 -2.75 14.01
C ASP A 48 -7.70 -1.67 15.02
N PRO A 49 -7.28 -0.47 14.56
CA PRO A 49 -7.05 0.65 15.46
C PRO A 49 -8.35 1.01 16.20
N ARG A 50 -8.24 1.48 17.45
CA ARG A 50 -9.40 1.87 18.26
C ARG A 50 -10.27 2.90 17.56
N PHE A 51 -9.60 3.84 16.90
CA PHE A 51 -10.24 4.81 16.03
C PHE A 51 -9.46 4.96 14.75
N LEU A 52 -10.17 5.04 13.64
CA LEU A 52 -9.63 5.45 12.35
C LEU A 52 -10.47 6.59 11.81
N PHE A 53 -9.83 7.73 11.61
CA PHE A 53 -10.44 8.91 11.01
C PHE A 53 -9.79 9.19 9.67
N ALA A 54 -10.56 9.77 8.74
CA ALA A 54 -10.05 10.22 7.46
C ALA A 54 -10.36 11.70 7.28
N TRP A 55 -9.34 12.45 6.88
CA TRP A 55 -9.53 13.83 6.46
C TRP A 55 -10.33 13.87 5.15
N PRO A 56 -11.15 14.90 4.88
CA PRO A 56 -11.96 14.95 3.67
C PRO A 56 -11.17 14.87 2.35
N SER A 57 -9.91 15.33 2.36
CA SER A 57 -9.01 15.26 1.21
C SER A 57 -8.21 13.96 1.12
N ALA A 58 -8.33 13.07 2.11
CA ALA A 58 -7.58 11.83 2.15
C ALA A 58 -8.04 10.88 1.05
N LYS A 59 -7.08 10.12 0.50
CA LYS A 59 -7.33 9.12 -0.53
C LYS A 59 -6.77 7.78 -0.06
N SER A 60 -7.62 6.78 0.00
CA SER A 60 -7.21 5.41 0.30
C SER A 60 -7.60 4.46 -0.82
N ALA A 61 -6.64 3.70 -1.32
CA ALA A 61 -6.81 2.73 -2.41
C ALA A 61 -5.65 1.73 -2.44
N VAL A 62 -5.71 0.73 -3.32
CA VAL A 62 -4.61 -0.23 -3.51
C VAL A 62 -3.35 0.43 -4.06
N MET A 63 -3.48 1.39 -4.98
CA MET A 63 -2.41 2.23 -5.52
C MET A 63 -2.98 3.50 -6.15
N GLY A 64 -2.11 4.43 -6.57
CA GLY A 64 -2.53 5.63 -7.30
C GLY A 64 -3.09 5.30 -8.68
N GLY A 65 -4.12 6.04 -9.12
CA GLY A 65 -4.80 5.78 -10.40
C GLY A 65 -3.87 5.82 -11.62
N THR A 66 -2.95 6.78 -11.68
CA THR A 66 -1.96 6.88 -12.76
C THR A 66 -1.03 5.67 -12.81
N GLN A 67 -0.63 5.15 -11.65
CA GLN A 67 0.22 3.95 -11.56
C GLN A 67 -0.53 2.71 -12.07
N LEU A 68 -1.79 2.56 -11.67
CA LEU A 68 -2.65 1.46 -12.12
C LEU A 68 -2.84 1.49 -13.64
N ALA A 69 -3.17 2.67 -14.20
CA ALA A 69 -3.34 2.85 -15.64
C ALA A 69 -2.06 2.51 -16.41
N GLY A 70 -0.89 2.92 -15.89
CA GLY A 70 0.40 2.60 -16.50
C GLY A 70 0.66 1.10 -16.58
N VAL A 71 0.47 0.37 -15.47
CA VAL A 71 0.65 -1.09 -15.44
C VAL A 71 -0.32 -1.79 -16.38
N LEU A 72 -1.61 -1.42 -16.35
CA LEU A 72 -2.62 -1.99 -17.24
C LEU A 72 -2.30 -1.75 -18.71
N SER A 73 -1.80 -0.56 -19.07
CA SER A 73 -1.37 -0.26 -20.44
C SER A 73 -0.21 -1.13 -20.88
N ILE A 74 0.81 -1.33 -20.03
CA ILE A 74 1.97 -2.18 -20.34
C ILE A 74 1.52 -3.61 -20.59
N VAL A 75 0.73 -4.17 -19.67
CA VAL A 75 0.23 -5.55 -19.77
C VAL A 75 -0.67 -5.72 -21.00
N SER A 76 -1.54 -4.76 -21.29
CA SER A 76 -2.47 -4.83 -22.42
C SER A 76 -1.73 -4.80 -23.77
N ARG A 77 -0.70 -3.95 -23.90
CA ARG A 77 0.13 -3.88 -25.12
C ARG A 77 0.92 -5.17 -25.32
N ALA A 78 1.60 -5.66 -24.29
CA ALA A 78 2.32 -6.93 -24.35
C ALA A 78 1.40 -8.10 -24.74
N ALA A 79 0.16 -8.10 -24.23
CA ALA A 79 -0.83 -9.10 -24.58
C ALA A 79 -1.35 -8.98 -26.02
N ALA A 80 -1.47 -7.76 -26.56
CA ALA A 80 -1.84 -7.51 -27.96
C ALA A 80 -0.73 -7.98 -28.91
N GLU A 81 0.52 -7.58 -28.63
CA GLU A 81 1.71 -8.00 -29.39
C GLU A 81 1.84 -9.53 -29.42
N ALA A 82 1.63 -10.20 -28.28
CA ALA A 82 1.66 -11.67 -28.21
C ALA A 82 0.54 -12.35 -29.03
N ARG A 83 -0.57 -11.64 -29.30
CA ARG A 83 -1.66 -12.09 -30.16
C ARG A 83 -1.48 -11.68 -31.63
N GLY A 84 -0.40 -10.98 -31.97
CA GLY A 84 -0.15 -10.45 -33.32
C GLY A 84 -1.10 -9.31 -33.71
N GLN A 85 -1.65 -8.60 -32.73
CA GLN A 85 -2.51 -7.41 -32.90
C GLN A 85 -1.72 -6.12 -32.73
#